data_AF-A0A1H8TGA8-F1
#
_entry.id   AF-A0A1H8TGA8-F1
#
_cell.length_a   1.000
_cell.length_b   1.000
_cell.length_c   1.000
_cell.angle_alpha   90.00
_cell.angle_beta   90.00
_cell.angle_gamma   90.00
#
_symmetry.space_group_name_H-M   'P 1'
#
loop_
_entity.id
_entity.type
_entity.pdbx_description
1 polymer ?
#
loop_
_entity_poly.entity_id
_entity_poly.type
_entity_poly.pdbx_seq_one_letter_code
_entity_poly.pdbx_strand_id
1 'polypeptide(L)' 'MKQYVVKTNSLTKSYRGALALRDVSVTMESGKIYGLIGQNGAGKKH' A
#
# COMPACT_ATOMS: atom_id res chain seq x y z
N MET A 1 4.78 7.30 22.29
CA MET A 1 4.32 8.02 21.08
C MET A 1 4.31 7.05 19.91
N LYS A 2 3.30 7.07 19.04
CA LYS A 2 3.29 6.19 17.85
C LYS A 2 4.25 6.73 16.80
N GLN A 3 5.27 5.96 16.44
CA GLN A 3 6.19 6.30 15.36
C GLN A 3 5.72 5.60 14.08
N TYR A 4 5.33 6.37 13.07
CA TYR A 4 4.95 5.83 11.77
C TYR A 4 6.16 5.83 10.84
N VAL A 5 6.38 4.72 10.15
CA VAL A 5 7.47 4.56 9.17
C VAL A 5 6.97 4.74 7.74
N VAL A 6 5.69 4.48 7.49
CA VAL A 6 5.03 4.72 6.19
C VAL A 6 3.64 5.29 6.45
N LYS A 7 3.25 6.32 5.69
CA LYS A 7 1.90 6.86 5.66
C LYS A 7 1.54 7.23 4.24
N THR A 8 0.41 6.75 3.75
CA THR A 8 -0.18 7.18 2.48
C THR A 8 -1.51 7.88 2.76
N ASN A 9 -1.87 8.82 1.88
CA ASN A 9 -3.17 9.47 1.88
C ASN A 9 -3.72 9.42 0.44
N SER A 10 -4.83 8.73 0.25
CA SER A 10 -5.52 8.60 -1.04
C SER A 10 -4.61 8.14 -2.19
N LEU A 11 -3.73 7.16 -1.93
CA LEU A 11 -2.79 6.66 -2.93
C LEU A 11 -3.52 5.95 -4.06
N THR A 12 -3.33 6.44 -5.28
CA THR A 12 -3.77 5.80 -6.51
C THR A 12 -2.56 5.43 -7.34
N LYS A 13 -2.48 4.18 -7.80
CA LYS A 13 -1.37 3.65 -8.61
C LYS A 13 -1.94 2.93 -9.82
N SER A 14 -1.43 3.25 -10.99
CA SER A 14 -1.67 2.50 -12.22
C SER A 14 -0.38 1.85 -12.71
N TYR A 15 -0.53 0.70 -13.37
CA TYR A 15 0.56 -0.04 -14.00
C TYR A 15 0.09 -0.57 -15.35
N ARG A 16 0.79 -0.20 -16.43
CA ARG A 16 0.46 -0.59 -17.82
C ARG A 16 -1.01 -0.31 -18.22
N GLY A 17 -1.55 0.82 -17.77
CA GLY A 17 -2.94 1.21 -18.02
C GLY A 17 -3.97 0.54 -17.12
N ALA A 18 -3.60 -0.46 -16.32
CA ALA A 18 -4.47 -1.06 -15.31
C ALA A 18 -4.35 -0.31 -13.98
N LEU A 19 -5.47 -0.11 -13.29
CA LEU A 19 -5.51 0.48 -11.96
C LEU A 19 -5.10 -0.59 -10.93
N ALA A 20 -3.94 -0.42 -10.29
CA ALA A 20 -3.41 -1.35 -9.30
C ALA A 20 -3.87 -0.99 -7.88
N LEU A 21 -3.92 0.31 -7.54
CA LEU A 21 -4.45 0.83 -6.29
C LEU A 21 -5.36 2.03 -6.61
N ARG A 22 -6.49 2.14 -5.90
CA ARG A 22 -7.43 3.26 -6.01
C ARG A 22 -7.71 3.82 -4.62
N ASP A 23 -7.34 5.06 -4.40
CA ASP A 23 -7.69 5.81 -3.17
C ASP A 23 -7.36 5.06 -1.87
N VAL A 24 -6.11 4.59 -1.74
CA VAL A 24 -5.67 3.76 -0.62
C VAL A 24 -4.89 4.59 0.42
N SER A 25 -5.40 4.60 1.66
CA SER A 25 -4.74 5.22 2.81
C SER A 25 -4.28 4.16 3.81
N VAL A 26 -2.97 4.03 3.99
CA VAL A 26 -2.34 3.04 4.88
C VAL A 26 -1.31 3.74 5.77
N THR A 27 -1.29 3.35 7.04
CA THR A 27 -0.28 3.75 8.02
C THR A 27 0.41 2.52 8.58
N MET A 28 1.74 2.52 8.53
CA MET A 28 2.57 1.47 9.11
C MET A 28 3.34 2.04 10.30
N GLU A 29 3.21 1.38 11.45
CA GLU A 29 3.91 1.71 12.69
C GLU A 29 5.28 1.03 12.72
N SER A 30 6.27 1.70 13.31
CA SER A 30 7.62 1.18 13.51
C SER A 30 7.60 -0.10 14.35
N GLY A 31 8.44 -1.08 13.98
CA GLY A 31 8.59 -2.34 14.71
C GLY A 31 7.47 -3.37 14.46
N LYS A 32 6.56 -3.15 13.51
CA LYS A 32 5.51 -4.10 13.13
C LYS A 32 5.75 -4.71 11.75
N ILE A 33 5.37 -5.98 11.59
CA ILE A 33 5.40 -6.69 10.31
C ILE A 33 4.02 -6.58 9.67
N TYR A 34 3.98 -6.16 8.40
CA TYR A 34 2.76 -6.04 7.61
C TYR A 34 2.82 -7.01 6.41
N GLY A 35 1.77 -7.80 6.24
CA GLY A 35 1.60 -8.68 5.08
C GLY A 35 0.68 -8.05 4.05
N LEU A 36 1.12 -7.95 2.80
CA LEU A 36 0.28 -7.53 1.69
C LEU A 36 -0.33 -8.76 1.00
N ILE A 37 -1.64 -8.92 1.08
CA ILE A 37 -2.37 -10.10 0.58
C ILE A 37 -3.27 -9.69 -0.61
N GLY A 38 -3.41 -10.56 -1.60
CA GLY A 38 -4.21 -10.29 -2.80
C GLY A 38 -3.94 -11.30 -3.91
N GLN A 39 -4.65 -11.21 -5.04
CA GLN A 39 -4.41 -12.05 -6.21
C GLN A 39 -3.14 -11.63 -6.98
N ASN A 40 -2.64 -12.48 -7.88
CA ASN A 40 -1.53 -12.10 -8.77
C ASN A 40 -1.96 -10.92 -9.66
N GLY A 41 -1.11 -9.90 -9.78
CA GLY A 41 -1.43 -8.67 -10.53
C GLY A 41 -2.07 -7.55 -9.71
N ALA A 42 -2.40 -7.75 -8.44
CA ALA A 42 -3.04 -6.73 -7.57
C ALA A 42 -2.09 -5.60 -7.08
N GLY A 43 -0.94 -5.39 -7.71
CA GLY A 43 0.02 -4.33 -7.30
C GLY A 43 0.87 -4.66 -6.06
N LYS A 44 0.98 -5.93 -5.65
CA LYS A 44 1.72 -6.28 -4.42
C LYS A 44 3.25 -6.14 -4.50
N LYS A 45 3.81 -6.22 -5.71
CA LYS A 45 5.26 -6.14 -5.96
C LYS A 45 5.68 -4.92 -6.78
N HIS A 46 4.75 -4.08 -7.21
CA HIS A 46 4.96 -2.97 -8.17
C HIS A 46 4.20 -1.71 -7.75
#